data_AF-A0A934EV82-F1
#
_entry.id   AF-A0A934EV82-F1
#
_cell.length_a   1.000
_cell.length_b   1.000
_cell.length_c   1.000
_cell.angle_alpha   90.00
_cell.angle_beta   90.00
_cell.angle_gamma   90.00
#
_symmetry.space_group_name_H-M   'P 1'
#
loop_
_entity.id
_entity.type
_entity.pdbx_description
1 polymer ?
#
loop_
_entity_poly.entity_id
_entity_poly.type
_entity_poly.pdbx_seq_one_letter_code
_entity_poly.pdbx_strand_id
1 'polypeptide(L)'
;MAKFKPFHEFQKPLIGFTPESFLDYVETVIPKDHLSRLVKEVIFSLDTEPIEAKYSFLGQHTYHPKLLLSLLFYGYATGVRSSRKLAERCISDHTYIYLMQSYTPQRVSSMQEYPGSHLNC
;
A
#
# COMPACT_ATOMS: atom_id res chain seq x y z
N MET A 1 -11.06 12.04 -14.04
CA MET A 1 -9.72 11.66 -13.51
C MET A 1 -9.94 10.71 -12.35
N ALA A 2 -9.02 9.79 -12.07
CA ALA A 2 -9.18 8.93 -10.89
C ALA A 2 -8.98 9.76 -9.62
N LYS A 3 -9.75 9.50 -8.56
CA LYS A 3 -9.60 10.22 -7.28
C LYS A 3 -8.46 9.66 -6.44
N PHE A 4 -8.27 8.35 -6.52
CA PHE A 4 -7.25 7.61 -5.80
C PHE A 4 -6.22 7.03 -6.75
N LYS A 5 -5.04 6.71 -6.21
CA LYS A 5 -4.09 5.85 -6.92
C LYS A 5 -4.77 4.50 -7.19
N PRO A 6 -4.66 3.95 -8.40
CA PRO A 6 -5.33 2.70 -8.72
C PRO A 6 -4.81 1.59 -7.81
N PHE A 7 -5.66 0.65 -7.46
CA PHE A 7 -5.22 -0.65 -6.98
C PHE A 7 -4.56 -1.39 -8.13
N HIS A 8 -3.34 -1.02 -8.48
CA HIS A 8 -2.49 -1.93 -9.23
C HIS A 8 -1.99 -2.91 -8.21
N GLU A 9 -2.58 -4.10 -8.22
CA GLU A 9 -2.24 -5.19 -7.32
C GLU A 9 -0.73 -5.44 -7.30
N PHE A 10 -0.01 -5.07 -8.38
CA PHE A 10 1.45 -5.00 -8.45
C PHE A 10 1.89 -3.76 -9.24
N GLN A 11 2.04 -2.61 -8.58
CA GLN A 11 2.51 -1.40 -9.26
C GLN A 11 4.00 -1.51 -9.59
N LYS A 12 4.25 -1.97 -10.82
CA LYS A 12 5.54 -2.22 -11.48
C LYS A 12 6.39 -3.31 -10.79
N PRO A 13 6.81 -4.32 -11.55
CA PRO A 13 7.87 -5.21 -11.10
C PRO A 13 9.05 -4.38 -10.57
N LEU A 14 9.51 -4.68 -9.35
CA LEU A 14 10.95 -4.59 -9.14
C LEU A 14 11.56 -5.40 -10.29
N ILE A 15 12.39 -4.78 -11.12
CA ILE A 15 13.02 -5.29 -12.35
C ILE A 15 12.88 -6.83 -12.48
N GLY A 16 11.92 -7.31 -13.30
CA GLY A 16 11.77 -8.74 -13.64
C GLY A 16 10.72 -9.56 -12.87
N PHE A 17 10.04 -9.02 -11.86
CA PHE A 17 8.96 -9.73 -11.16
C PHE A 17 7.61 -9.66 -11.91
N THR A 18 7.22 -10.70 -12.64
CA THR A 18 5.81 -10.84 -13.09
C THR A 18 4.87 -10.90 -11.88
N PRO A 19 3.56 -10.58 -12.02
CA PRO A 19 2.59 -10.66 -10.92
C PRO A 19 2.64 -12.00 -10.15
N GLU A 20 2.87 -13.10 -10.87
CA GLU A 20 2.97 -14.46 -10.34
C GLU A 20 4.17 -14.62 -9.40
N SER A 21 5.33 -14.07 -9.77
CA SER A 21 6.56 -14.16 -8.96
C SER A 21 6.46 -13.36 -7.65
N PHE A 22 5.69 -12.27 -7.63
CA PHE A 22 5.44 -11.56 -6.38
C PHE A 22 4.47 -12.32 -5.46
N LEU A 23 3.46 -12.99 -6.02
CA LEU A 23 2.57 -13.84 -5.24
C LEU A 23 3.36 -14.99 -4.60
N ASP A 24 4.24 -15.65 -5.35
CA ASP A 24 5.16 -16.67 -4.84
C ASP A 24 6.05 -16.11 -3.71
N TYR A 25 6.63 -14.93 -3.92
CA TYR A 25 7.40 -14.23 -2.89
C TYR A 25 6.57 -13.94 -1.61
N VAL A 26 5.33 -13.50 -1.75
CA VAL A 26 4.44 -13.25 -0.60
C VAL A 26 4.07 -14.55 0.10
N GLU A 27 3.88 -15.65 -0.62
CA GLU A 27 3.62 -16.97 -0.03
C GLU A 27 4.82 -17.51 0.75
N THR A 28 6.05 -17.24 0.29
CA THR A 28 7.28 -17.64 0.98
C THR A 28 7.57 -16.78 2.21
N VAL A 29 7.30 -15.48 2.16
CA VAL A 29 7.66 -14.52 3.22
C VAL A 29 6.55 -14.33 4.26
N ILE A 30 5.28 -14.46 3.87
CA ILE A 30 4.13 -14.22 4.76
C ILE A 30 3.31 -15.51 4.89
N PRO A 31 3.38 -16.20 6.05
CA PRO A 31 2.60 -17.40 6.32
C PRO A 31 1.10 -17.20 6.07
N LYS A 32 0.39 -18.29 5.73
CA LYS A 32 -1.07 -18.24 5.49
C LYS A 32 -1.86 -17.80 6.72
N ASP A 33 -1.37 -18.14 7.92
CA ASP A 33 -1.96 -17.78 9.22
C ASP A 33 -1.45 -16.44 9.77
N HIS A 34 -0.77 -15.63 8.95
CA HIS A 34 -0.22 -14.37 9.41
C HIS A 34 -1.32 -13.32 9.59
N LEU A 35 -1.29 -12.59 10.71
CA LEU A 35 -2.29 -11.56 11.08
C LEU A 35 -2.55 -10.53 9.96
N SER A 36 -1.52 -10.17 9.19
CA SER A 36 -1.66 -9.22 8.09
C SER A 36 -2.66 -9.66 7.01
N ARG A 37 -2.78 -10.97 6.75
CA ARG A 37 -3.73 -11.53 5.78
C ARG A 37 -5.16 -11.34 6.29
N LEU A 38 -5.41 -11.68 7.55
CA LEU A 38 -6.70 -11.46 8.22
C LEU A 38 -7.07 -9.97 8.24
N VAL A 39 -6.14 -9.09 8.60
CA VAL A 39 -6.38 -7.64 8.60
C VAL A 39 -6.74 -7.15 7.19
N LYS A 40 -6.01 -7.58 6.16
CA LYS A 40 -6.30 -7.19 4.78
C LYS A 40 -7.69 -7.66 4.35
N GLU A 41 -8.03 -8.92 4.62
CA GLU A 41 -9.35 -9.48 4.28
C GLU A 41 -10.49 -8.71 4.96
N VAL A 42 -10.37 -8.46 6.26
CA VAL A 42 -11.38 -7.69 7.01
C VAL A 42 -11.51 -6.28 6.45
N ILE A 43 -10.42 -5.56 6.25
CA ILE A 43 -10.48 -4.19 5.73
C ILE A 43 -11.01 -4.14 4.29
N PHE A 44 -10.71 -5.12 3.45
CA PHE A 44 -11.20 -5.14 2.08
C PHE A 44 -12.69 -5.48 1.98
N SER A 45 -13.24 -6.23 2.93
CA SER A 45 -14.68 -6.50 3.05
C SER A 45 -15.49 -5.34 3.64
N LEU A 46 -14.84 -4.35 4.28
CA LEU A 46 -15.51 -3.14 4.75
C LEU A 46 -15.96 -2.25 3.58
N ASP A 47 -17.14 -1.67 3.74
CA ASP A 47 -17.63 -0.59 2.89
C ASP A 47 -16.93 0.73 3.26
N THR A 48 -16.09 1.22 2.34
CA THR A 48 -15.34 2.47 2.49
C THR A 48 -15.93 3.62 1.67
N GLU A 49 -17.04 3.41 0.96
CA GLU A 49 -17.70 4.43 0.15
C GLU A 49 -17.97 5.74 0.93
N PRO A 50 -18.45 5.71 2.20
CA PRO A 50 -18.70 6.93 2.97
C PRO A 50 -17.42 7.73 3.29
N ILE A 51 -16.29 7.04 3.42
CA ILE A 51 -14.99 7.66 3.67
C ILE A 51 -14.45 8.23 2.36
N GLU A 52 -14.53 7.45 1.29
CA GLU A 52 -14.11 7.85 -0.04
C GLU A 52 -14.85 9.11 -0.49
N ALA A 53 -16.17 9.21 -0.27
CA ALA A 53 -17.00 10.36 -0.61
C ALA A 53 -16.45 11.69 -0.04
N LYS A 54 -15.84 11.66 1.16
CA LYS A 54 -15.30 12.86 1.83
C LYS A 54 -14.01 13.41 1.21
N TYR A 55 -13.28 12.59 0.44
CA TYR A 55 -12.06 13.07 -0.22
C TYR A 55 -12.40 14.03 -1.38
N SER A 56 -11.59 15.06 -1.59
CA SER A 56 -11.76 15.92 -2.77
C SER A 56 -11.17 15.26 -4.02
N PHE A 57 -11.68 15.62 -5.19
CA PHE A 57 -11.06 15.32 -6.47
C PHE A 57 -9.89 16.28 -6.78
N LEU A 58 -9.86 17.43 -6.11
CA LEU A 58 -8.84 18.46 -6.30
C LEU A 58 -7.58 18.09 -5.52
N GLY A 59 -6.44 18.03 -6.21
CA GLY A 59 -5.13 17.69 -5.63
C GLY A 59 -4.48 16.49 -6.30
N GLN A 60 -3.39 15.98 -5.71
CA GLN A 60 -2.75 14.74 -6.17
C GLN A 60 -3.60 13.51 -5.83
N HIS A 61 -3.49 12.47 -6.67
CA HIS A 61 -4.11 11.16 -6.41
C HIS A 61 -3.70 10.64 -5.03
N THR A 62 -4.68 10.56 -4.12
CA THR A 62 -4.45 10.13 -2.75
C THR A 62 -4.45 8.60 -2.66
N TYR A 63 -3.84 8.04 -1.61
CA TYR A 63 -3.94 6.60 -1.33
C TYR A 63 -5.38 6.20 -1.06
N HIS A 64 -5.76 5.00 -1.48
CA HIS A 64 -7.09 4.47 -1.19
C HIS A 64 -7.27 4.29 0.34
N PRO A 65 -8.42 4.66 0.93
CA PRO A 65 -8.65 4.52 2.37
C PRO A 65 -8.46 3.08 2.86
N LYS A 66 -8.85 2.06 2.10
CA LYS A 66 -8.57 0.64 2.40
C LYS A 66 -7.10 0.33 2.67
N LEU A 67 -6.17 0.92 1.91
CA LEU A 67 -4.72 0.71 2.13
C LEU A 67 -4.26 1.37 3.43
N LEU A 68 -4.69 2.62 3.65
CA LEU A 68 -4.38 3.36 4.86
C LEU A 68 -4.97 2.69 6.11
N LEU A 69 -6.20 2.17 6.02
CA LEU A 69 -6.85 1.43 7.08
C LEU A 69 -6.10 0.12 7.37
N SER A 70 -5.71 -0.63 6.35
CA SER A 70 -4.92 -1.86 6.52
C SER A 70 -3.62 -1.60 7.26
N LEU A 71 -2.90 -0.52 6.88
CA LEU A 71 -1.68 -0.07 7.54
C LEU A 71 -1.92 0.33 9.01
N LEU A 72 -2.97 1.12 9.27
CA LEU A 72 -3.28 1.61 10.60
C LEU A 72 -3.73 0.48 11.52
N PHE A 73 -4.64 -0.39 11.09
CA PHE A 73 -5.13 -1.50 11.90
C PHE A 73 -4.00 -2.47 12.25
N TYR A 74 -3.18 -2.84 11.27
CA TYR A 74 -2.03 -3.72 11.52
C TYR A 74 -0.98 -3.06 12.43
N GLY A 75 -0.67 -1.78 12.20
CA GLY A 75 0.22 -1.02 13.06
C GLY A 75 -0.28 -0.95 14.50
N TYR A 76 -1.58 -0.72 14.70
CA TYR A 76 -2.18 -0.68 16.04
C TYR A 76 -2.19 -2.05 16.72
N ALA A 77 -2.48 -3.12 15.98
CA ALA A 77 -2.44 -4.48 16.50
C ALA A 77 -1.03 -4.90 16.92
N THR A 78 0.00 -4.41 16.24
CA THR A 78 1.43 -4.70 16.53
C THR A 78 2.12 -3.68 17.43
N GLY A 79 1.40 -2.62 17.85
CA GLY A 79 1.92 -1.56 18.74
C GLY A 79 2.70 -0.44 18.05
N VAL A 80 2.77 -0.40 16.72
CA VAL A 80 3.38 0.69 15.95
C VAL A 80 2.35 1.80 15.68
N ARG A 81 2.37 2.85 16.52
CA ARG A 81 1.42 3.98 16.41
C ARG A 81 1.99 5.24 15.77
N SER A 82 3.31 5.34 15.65
CA SER A 82 3.96 6.52 15.07
C SER A 82 3.80 6.48 13.55
N SER A 83 3.19 7.50 12.97
CA SER A 83 3.07 7.66 11.52
C SER A 83 4.43 7.60 10.80
N ARG A 84 5.48 8.15 11.43
CA ARG A 84 6.86 8.06 10.91
C ARG A 84 7.37 6.62 10.90
N LYS A 85 7.16 5.87 11.99
CA LYS A 85 7.55 4.46 12.06
C LYS A 85 6.74 3.61 11.08
N LEU A 86 5.46 3.90 10.88
CA LEU A 86 4.65 3.21 9.86
C LEU A 86 5.22 3.45 8.46
N ALA A 87 5.59 4.69 8.13
CA ALA A 87 6.23 5.00 6.85
C ALA A 87 7.57 4.27 6.65
N GLU A 88 8.42 4.21 7.68
CA GLU A 88 9.69 3.47 7.67
C GLU A 88 9.47 1.95 7.48
N ARG A 89 8.43 1.40 8.12
CA ARG A 89 8.06 -0.01 7.99
C ARG A 89 7.55 -0.35 6.59
N CYS A 90 6.83 0.55 5.93
CA CYS A 90 6.43 0.36 4.53
C CYS A 90 7.61 0.25 3.54
N ILE A 91 8.83 0.60 3.95
CA ILE A 91 10.05 0.48 3.13
C ILE A 91 10.85 -0.76 3.53
N SER A 92 10.86 -1.10 4.82
CA SER A 92 11.78 -2.10 5.39
C SER A 92 11.13 -3.46 5.67
N ASP A 93 9.83 -3.50 5.88
CA ASP A 93 9.11 -4.67 6.40
C ASP A 93 8.17 -5.22 5.33
N HIS A 94 8.41 -6.46 4.89
CA HIS A 94 7.65 -7.13 3.84
C HIS A 94 6.16 -7.22 4.14
N THR A 95 5.78 -7.27 5.42
CA THR A 95 4.38 -7.28 5.82
C THR A 95 3.70 -5.96 5.48
N TYR A 96 4.37 -4.85 5.75
CA TYR A 96 3.85 -3.52 5.48
C TYR A 96 3.86 -3.21 3.98
N ILE A 97 4.87 -3.69 3.26
CA ILE A 97 4.93 -3.65 1.79
C ILE A 97 3.73 -4.40 1.20
N TYR A 98 3.41 -5.59 1.70
CA TYR A 98 2.24 -6.38 1.28
C TYR A 98 0.91 -5.66 1.54
N LEU A 99 0.73 -5.07 2.73
CA LEU A 99 -0.49 -4.35 3.09
C LEU A 99 -0.69 -3.08 2.24
N MET A 100 0.39 -2.37 1.95
CA MET A 100 0.38 -1.18 1.13
C MET A 100 0.51 -1.44 -0.37
N GLN A 101 0.59 -2.70 -0.82
CA GLN A 101 0.80 -3.05 -2.24
C GLN A 101 2.01 -2.30 -2.84
N SER A 102 3.11 -2.24 -2.10
CA SER A 102 4.34 -1.53 -2.46
C SER A 102 4.22 0.00 -2.53
N TYR A 103 3.11 0.59 -2.06
CA TYR A 103 3.03 2.04 -1.84
C TYR A 103 3.81 2.47 -0.60
N THR A 104 4.64 3.50 -0.75
CA THR A 104 5.38 4.10 0.37
C THR A 104 4.72 5.44 0.76
N PRO A 105 4.05 5.53 1.91
CA PRO A 105 3.52 6.80 2.41
C PRO A 105 4.69 7.64 2.93
N GLN A 106 5.16 8.58 2.11
CA GLN A 106 6.37 9.34 2.41
C GLN A 106 6.13 10.48 3.43
N ARG A 107 7.17 10.82 4.20
CA ARG A 107 7.23 12.00 5.09
C ARG A 107 7.09 13.27 4.24
N VAL A 108 6.19 14.16 4.62
CA VAL A 108 5.90 15.47 3.98
C VAL A 108 7.17 16.18 3.49
N SER A 109 7.30 16.36 2.17
CA SER A 109 7.78 17.54 1.42
C SER A 109 8.32 17.12 0.04
N SER A 110 7.73 17.65 -1.04
CA SER A 110 8.33 17.88 -2.37
C SER A 110 9.08 16.74 -3.10
N MET A 111 8.54 16.41 -4.28
CA MET A 111 9.23 15.92 -5.49
C MET A 111 9.84 14.51 -5.51
N GLN A 112 9.48 13.77 -6.58
CA GLN A 112 10.30 12.77 -7.31
C GLN A 112 10.65 11.47 -6.57
N GLU A 113 10.44 10.25 -7.08
CA GLU A 113 10.42 9.76 -8.45
C GLU A 113 9.38 8.65 -8.63
N TYR A 114 8.72 8.70 -9.78
CA TYR A 114 8.21 7.51 -10.45
C TYR A 114 9.38 6.99 -11.30
N PRO A 115 10.13 5.94 -10.91
CA PRO A 115 11.08 5.35 -11.84
C PRO A 115 10.27 4.62 -12.91
N GLY A 116 10.29 5.15 -14.12
CA GLY A 116 9.76 4.47 -15.30
C GLY A 116 8.68 5.23 -16.07
N SER A 117 8.94 6.51 -16.35
CA SER A 117 8.46 7.16 -17.58
C SER A 117 9.62 7.91 -18.23
N HIS A 118 10.71 7.20 -18.49
CA HIS A 118 11.77 7.61 -19.41
C HIS A 118 12.17 6.41 -20.26
N LEU A 119 11.28 5.99 -21.14
CA LEU A 119 11.59 5.30 -22.39
C LEU A 119 10.46 5.63 -23.35
N ASN A 120 10.68 6.65 -24.18
CA ASN A 120 10.16 6.88 -25.53
C ASN A 120 10.52 8.33 -25.92
N CYS A 121 11.78 8.51 -26.31
CA CYS A 121 12.13 9.39 -27.42
C CYS A 121 12.51 8.46 -28.58
#